data_AF-A0A3R9JZ85-F1
#
_entry.id   AF-A0A3R9JZ85-F1
#
_cell.length_a   1.000
_cell.length_b   1.000
_cell.length_c   1.000
_cell.angle_alpha   90.00
_cell.angle_beta   90.00
_cell.angle_gamma   90.00
#
_symmetry.space_group_name_H-M   'P 1'
#
loop_
_entity.id
_entity.type
_entity.pdbx_description
1 polymer ?
#
loop_
_entity_poly.entity_id
_entity_poly.type
_entity_poly.pdbx_seq_one_letter_code
_entity_poly.pdbx_strand_id
1 'polypeptide(L)'
;MKQIFIFSDTQKDNISYFEREPAILVSMSRSDLPYLKKQDFANYPAVYVLIGGNKRYVGQVAGQSISLRLSQHFLKEDKAWVKSVLFFVRADGKMSKADTDYLERRLSKISKKNSTTK
;
A
#
# COMPACT_ATOMS: atom_id res chain seq x y z
N MET A 1 6.49 -25.46 8.78
CA MET A 1 6.38 -26.55 7.79
C MET A 1 7.06 -26.07 6.51
N LYS A 2 8.21 -26.63 6.12
CA LYS A 2 8.87 -26.29 4.85
C LYS A 2 8.39 -27.28 3.81
N GLN A 3 7.78 -26.78 2.74
CA GLN A 3 7.37 -27.61 1.61
C GLN A 3 8.00 -27.00 0.36
N ILE A 4 8.82 -27.79 -0.32
CA ILE A 4 9.48 -27.42 -1.57
C ILE A 4 8.53 -27.77 -2.70
N PHE A 5 8.40 -26.88 -3.68
CA PHE A 5 7.68 -27.17 -4.91
C PHE A 5 8.50 -26.75 -6.12
N ILE A 6 8.63 -27.67 -7.07
CA ILE A 6 9.19 -27.46 -8.40
C ILE A 6 8.00 -27.51 -9.37
N PHE A 7 7.92 -26.57 -10.30
CA PHE A 7 6.93 -26.63 -11.38
C PHE A 7 7.63 -26.40 -12.71
N SER A 8 7.51 -27.39 -13.59
CA SER A 8 7.70 -27.24 -15.03
C SER A 8 6.33 -27.41 -15.67
N ASP A 9 5.80 -26.37 -16.31
CA ASP A 9 4.90 -26.59 -17.44
C ASP A 9 5.13 -25.51 -18.50
N THR A 10 5.43 -26.02 -19.69
CA THR A 10 5.86 -25.37 -20.91
C THR A 10 4.65 -25.18 -21.80
N GLN A 11 4.12 -23.95 -21.92
CA GLN A 11 3.23 -23.63 -23.05
C GLN A 11 3.04 -22.14 -23.37
N LYS A 12 3.42 -21.19 -22.50
CA LYS A 12 3.56 -19.75 -22.85
C LYS A 12 4.58 -19.06 -21.93
N ASP A 13 5.74 -18.68 -22.47
CA ASP A 13 6.82 -18.00 -21.73
C ASP A 13 6.49 -16.59 -21.20
N ASN A 14 5.27 -16.10 -21.45
CA ASN A 14 4.85 -14.73 -21.11
C ASN A 14 3.75 -14.68 -20.03
N ILE A 15 3.35 -15.82 -19.46
CA ILE A 15 2.28 -15.85 -18.46
C ILE A 15 2.80 -16.50 -17.18
N SER A 16 3.11 -15.65 -16.21
CA SER A 16 3.29 -16.05 -14.82
C SER A 16 2.00 -15.77 -14.06
N TYR A 17 1.45 -16.78 -13.40
CA TYR A 17 0.34 -16.62 -12.45
C TYR A 17 0.83 -16.98 -11.05
N PHE A 18 0.46 -16.17 -10.05
CA PHE A 18 0.85 -16.36 -8.67
C PHE A 18 -0.40 -16.62 -7.84
N GLU A 19 -0.56 -17.84 -7.34
CA GLU A 19 -1.85 -18.29 -6.81
C GLU A 19 -2.09 -17.91 -5.34
N ARG A 20 -1.10 -17.34 -4.64
CA ARG A 20 -1.27 -16.74 -3.29
C ARG A 20 -0.23 -15.66 -3.02
N GLU A 21 -0.41 -14.47 -3.58
CA GLU A 21 0.32 -13.30 -3.10
C GLU A 21 -0.45 -12.68 -1.94
N PRO A 22 0.01 -12.77 -0.68
CA PRO A 22 -0.73 -12.20 0.42
C PRO A 22 -0.64 -10.67 0.33
N ALA A 23 -1.75 -10.01 0.06
CA ALA A 23 -1.86 -8.59 0.35
C ALA A 23 -1.95 -8.41 1.87
N ILE A 24 -1.09 -7.56 2.43
CA ILE A 24 -1.23 -7.11 3.81
C ILE A 24 -1.98 -5.79 3.77
N LEU A 25 -3.14 -5.76 4.42
CA LEU A 25 -3.89 -4.55 4.69
C LEU A 25 -3.57 -4.07 6.10
N VAL A 26 -3.09 -2.84 6.21
CA VAL A 26 -2.75 -2.23 7.50
C VAL A 26 -3.61 -1.00 7.71
N SER A 27 -4.29 -0.95 8.86
CA SER A 27 -4.92 0.25 9.38
C SER A 27 -4.20 0.67 10.65
N MET A 28 -3.83 1.95 10.74
CA MET A 28 -3.10 2.48 11.89
C MET A 28 -3.51 3.93 12.20
N SER A 29 -3.35 4.32 13.46
CA SER A 29 -3.43 5.73 13.86
C SER A 29 -2.11 6.42 13.56
N ARG A 30 -2.15 7.74 13.36
CA ARG A 30 -0.94 8.57 13.16
C ARG A 30 0.09 8.40 14.29
N SER A 31 -0.38 8.20 15.53
CA SER A 31 0.44 7.93 16.71
C SER A 31 1.28 6.66 16.62
N ASP A 32 0.87 5.69 15.81
CA ASP A 32 1.46 4.35 15.79
C ASP A 32 2.64 4.24 14.82
N LEU A 33 3.05 5.36 14.19
CA LEU A 33 4.20 5.42 13.30
C LEU A 33 5.50 4.83 13.91
N PRO A 34 5.83 5.06 15.20
CA PRO A 34 6.99 4.43 15.82
C PRO A 34 6.89 2.90 15.88
N TYR A 35 5.68 2.35 16.03
CA TYR A 35 5.45 0.91 16.03
C TYR A 35 5.51 0.33 14.61
N LEU A 36 4.93 1.03 13.63
CA LEU A 36 5.02 0.65 12.22
C LEU A 36 6.48 0.46 11.80
N LYS A 37 7.38 1.36 12.20
CA LYS A 37 8.83 1.29 11.85
C LYS A 37 9.53 0.01 12.31
N LYS A 38 8.93 -0.75 13.23
CA LYS A 38 9.46 -2.04 13.72
C LYS A 38 8.98 -3.24 12.91
N GLN A 39 8.08 -3.05 11.95
CA GLN A 39 7.51 -4.13 11.13
C GLN A 39 8.30 -4.26 9.82
N ASP A 40 8.59 -5.50 9.40
CA ASP A 40 9.35 -5.75 8.16
C ASP A 40 8.67 -5.14 6.93
N PHE A 41 7.34 -5.29 6.86
CA PHE A 41 6.53 -4.79 5.76
C PHE A 41 6.48 -3.25 5.67
N ALA A 42 6.95 -2.54 6.69
CA ALA A 42 7.02 -1.08 6.68
C ALA A 42 8.09 -0.54 5.72
N ASN A 43 8.93 -1.42 5.17
CA ASN A 43 9.93 -1.11 4.16
C ASN A 43 9.47 -1.42 2.73
N TYR A 44 8.26 -1.95 2.56
CA TYR A 44 7.77 -2.37 1.25
C TYR A 44 7.13 -1.22 0.46
N PRO A 45 7.14 -1.31 -0.89
CA PRO A 45 6.24 -0.56 -1.74
C PRO A 45 4.78 -0.70 -1.31
N ALA A 46 4.05 0.41 -1.36
CA ALA A 46 2.68 0.47 -0.86
C ALA A 46 1.81 1.45 -1.64
N VAL A 47 0.50 1.23 -1.55
CA VAL A 47 -0.52 2.23 -1.87
C VAL A 47 -1.30 2.52 -0.60
N TYR A 48 -1.53 3.80 -0.32
CA TYR A 48 -2.08 4.23 0.96
C TYR A 48 -3.14 5.31 0.81
N VAL A 49 -3.97 5.42 1.84
CA VAL A 49 -4.98 6.45 2.01
C VAL A 49 -4.75 7.11 3.37
N LEU A 50 -4.49 8.41 3.35
CA LEU A 50 -4.47 9.24 4.55
C LEU A 50 -5.91 9.68 4.86
N ILE A 51 -6.35 9.51 6.10
CA ILE A 51 -7.73 9.70 6.53
C ILE A 51 -7.76 10.68 7.71
N GLY A 52 -8.70 11.64 7.67
CA GLY A 52 -8.96 12.53 8.79
C GLY A 52 -10.19 13.39 8.56
N GLY A 53 -11.18 13.26 9.45
CA GLY A 53 -12.49 13.87 9.27
C GLY A 53 -13.09 13.50 7.91
N ASN A 54 -13.50 14.52 7.14
CA ASN A 54 -14.03 14.34 5.79
C ASN A 54 -12.98 14.35 4.68
N LYS A 55 -11.70 14.48 5.01
CA LYS A 55 -10.60 14.52 4.04
C LYS A 55 -10.00 13.13 3.85
N ARG A 56 -9.73 12.81 2.58
CA ARG A 56 -9.05 11.59 2.15
C ARG A 56 -8.00 11.99 1.12
N TYR A 57 -6.81 11.41 1.22
CA TYR A 57 -5.75 11.56 0.24
C TYR A 57 -5.19 10.19 -0.12
N VAL A 58 -5.22 9.86 -1.40
CA VAL A 58 -4.66 8.62 -1.93
C VAL A 58 -3.24 8.92 -2.43
N GLY A 59 -2.29 8.04 -2.12
CA GLY A 59 -0.93 8.14 -2.61
C GLY A 59 -0.27 6.78 -2.76
N GLN A 60 0.90 6.76 -3.39
CA GLN A 60 1.72 5.54 -3.51
C GLN A 60 3.20 5.75 -3.20
N VAL A 61 3.90 4.63 -3.05
CA VAL A 61 5.34 4.55 -2.88
C VAL A 61 5.90 3.25 -3.47
N ALA A 62 6.91 3.33 -4.34
CA ALA A 62 7.59 2.15 -4.91
C ALA A 62 9.13 2.22 -4.87
N GLY A 63 9.71 3.40 -4.58
CA GLY A 63 11.17 3.62 -4.53
C GLY A 63 11.70 4.05 -3.16
N GLN A 64 10.86 4.02 -2.12
CA GLN A 64 11.22 4.29 -0.73
C GLN A 64 10.30 3.48 0.18
N SER A 65 10.62 3.37 1.46
CA SER A 65 9.76 2.67 2.42
C SER A 65 8.45 3.42 2.68
N ILE A 66 7.36 2.69 2.93
CA ILE A 66 6.10 3.29 3.37
C ILE A 66 6.26 4.02 4.70
N SER A 67 7.06 3.50 5.64
CA SER A 67 7.36 4.19 6.89
C SER A 67 8.01 5.57 6.70
N LEU A 68 8.96 5.69 5.76
CA LEU A 68 9.59 6.98 5.43
C LEU A 68 8.59 7.91 4.75
N ARG A 69 7.79 7.41 3.81
CA ARG A 69 6.76 8.21 3.13
C ARG A 69 5.72 8.76 4.11
N LEU A 70 5.26 7.95 5.06
CA LEU A 70 4.31 8.40 6.08
C LEU A 70 4.96 9.40 7.05
N SER A 71 6.24 9.18 7.43
CA SER A 71 6.99 10.14 8.24
C SER A 71 7.04 11.52 7.55
N GLN A 72 7.37 11.56 6.25
CA GLN A 72 7.40 12.79 5.46
C GLN A 72 6.03 13.48 5.44
N HIS A 73 4.92 12.74 5.27
CA HIS A 73 3.59 13.33 5.32
C HIS A 73 3.25 13.87 6.70
N PHE A 74 3.57 13.14 7.77
CA PHE A 74 3.21 13.55 9.12
C PHE A 74 4.00 14.79 9.57
N LEU A 75 5.19 15.03 9.05
CA LEU A 75 5.96 16.25 9.33
C LEU A 75 5.40 17.51 8.64
N LYS A 76 4.54 17.38 7.62
CA LYS A 76 4.00 18.54 6.90
C LYS A 76 2.77 19.12 7.58
N GLU A 77 2.75 20.44 7.73
CA GLU A 77 1.63 21.17 8.34
C GLU A 77 0.31 21.03 7.55
N ASP A 78 0.38 21.02 6.21
CA ASP A 78 -0.79 20.83 5.33
C ASP A 78 -1.45 19.44 5.47
N LYS A 79 -0.78 18.52 6.17
CA LYS A 79 -1.23 17.16 6.50
C LYS A 79 -1.51 16.97 8.00
N ALA A 80 -1.57 18.04 8.79
CA ALA A 80 -1.92 17.95 10.22
C ALA A 80 -3.33 17.35 10.47
N TRP A 81 -4.23 17.42 9.48
CA TRP A 81 -5.56 16.83 9.54
C TRP A 81 -5.57 15.30 9.56
N VAL A 82 -4.48 14.64 9.18
CA VAL A 82 -4.41 13.17 9.09
C VAL A 82 -4.44 12.56 10.49
N LYS A 83 -5.43 11.69 10.74
CA LYS A 83 -5.62 10.98 12.01
C LYS A 83 -5.26 9.50 11.91
N SER A 84 -5.54 8.88 10.77
CA SER A 84 -5.25 7.47 10.52
C SER A 84 -4.82 7.24 9.07
N VAL A 85 -4.24 6.07 8.83
CA VAL A 85 -3.79 5.63 7.52
C VAL A 85 -4.29 4.21 7.28
N LEU A 86 -4.76 3.96 6.07
CA LEU A 86 -4.99 2.63 5.54
C LEU A 86 -3.98 2.40 4.41
N PHE A 87 -3.24 1.30 4.41
CA PHE A 87 -2.34 0.99 3.30
C PHE A 87 -2.27 -0.49 2.97
N PHE A 88 -1.94 -0.74 1.71
CA PHE A 88 -1.80 -2.07 1.12
C PHE A 88 -0.35 -2.26 0.70
N VAL A 89 0.22 -3.38 1.09
CA VAL A 89 1.50 -3.89 0.60
C VAL A 89 1.33 -5.34 0.18
N ARG A 90 2.27 -5.85 -0.61
CA ARG A 90 2.41 -7.30 -0.79
C ARG A 90 3.34 -7.85 0.26
N ALA A 91 3.01 -9.02 0.81
CA ALA A 91 3.82 -9.67 1.83
C ALA A 91 5.21 -10.08 1.32
N ASP A 92 5.38 -10.25 0.01
CA ASP A 92 6.67 -10.51 -0.62
C ASP A 92 7.48 -9.24 -0.94
N GLY A 93 6.92 -8.05 -0.66
CA GLY A 93 7.53 -6.75 -0.96
C GLY A 93 7.59 -6.41 -2.45
N LYS A 94 7.04 -7.24 -3.35
CA LYS A 94 7.19 -7.09 -4.80
C LYS A 94 6.02 -6.34 -5.43
N MET A 95 5.86 -5.05 -5.13
CA MET A 95 4.94 -4.19 -5.89
C MET A 95 5.76 -3.25 -6.78
N SER A 96 5.63 -3.40 -8.10
CA SER A 96 6.36 -2.54 -9.04
C SER A 96 5.76 -1.12 -9.07
N LYS A 97 6.48 -0.17 -9.66
CA LYS A 97 5.97 1.19 -9.88
C LYS A 97 4.70 1.21 -10.73
N ALA A 98 4.62 0.32 -11.73
CA ALA A 98 3.44 0.20 -12.58
C ALA A 98 2.23 -0.28 -11.78
N ASP A 99 2.43 -1.24 -10.88
CA ASP A 99 1.38 -1.76 -9.99
C ASP A 99 0.88 -0.67 -9.04
N THR A 100 1.80 0.03 -8.36
CA THR A 100 1.44 1.08 -7.42
C THR A 100 0.70 2.23 -8.10
N ASP A 101 1.12 2.63 -9.30
CA ASP A 101 0.44 3.66 -10.09
C ASP A 101 -0.95 3.24 -10.56
N TYR A 102 -1.10 1.98 -10.99
CA TYR A 102 -2.39 1.44 -11.38
C TYR A 102 -3.37 1.45 -10.20
N LEU A 103 -2.93 0.94 -9.05
CA LEU A 103 -3.75 0.86 -7.84
C LEU A 103 -4.09 2.24 -7.27
N GLU A 104 -3.14 3.19 -7.24
CA GLU A 104 -3.38 4.58 -6.84
C GLU A 104 -4.48 5.23 -7.70
N ARG A 105 -4.38 5.09 -9.04
CA ARG A 105 -5.37 5.62 -9.97
C ARG A 105 -6.75 4.98 -9.74
N ARG A 106 -6.80 3.67 -9.49
CA ARG A 106 -8.06 2.96 -9.19
C ARG A 106 -8.69 3.44 -7.89
N LEU A 107 -7.93 3.51 -6.80
CA LEU A 107 -8.40 4.00 -5.50
C LEU A 107 -8.86 5.47 -5.57
N SER A 108 -8.13 6.31 -6.29
CA SER A 108 -8.49 7.71 -6.51
C SER A 108 -9.83 7.85 -7.25
N LYS A 109 -10.10 7.00 -8.25
CA LYS A 109 -11.39 6.98 -8.96
C LYS A 109 -12.53 6.56 -8.03
N ILE A 110 -12.33 5.54 -7.19
CA ILE A 110 -13.33 5.07 -6.22
C ILE A 110 -13.64 6.17 -5.20
N SER A 111 -12.60 6.83 -4.67
CA SER A 111 -12.76 7.91 -3.69
C SER A 111 -13.56 9.10 -4.23
N LYS A 112 -13.46 9.41 -5.54
CA LYS A 112 -14.22 10.50 -6.19
C LYS A 112 -15.67 10.13 -6.48
N LYS A 113 -15.96 8.85 -6.80
CA LYS A 113 -17.34 8.38 -7.00
C LYS A 113 -18.15 8.43 -5.71
N ASN A 114 -17.54 8.09 -4.57
CA ASN A 114 -18.25 8.08 -3.30
C ASN A 114 -18.52 9.48 -2.72
N SER A 115 -17.91 10.54 -3.29
CA SER A 115 -18.25 11.94 -2.95
C SER A 115 -19.42 12.51 -3.74
N THR A 116 -19.97 11.77 -4.73
CA THR A 116 -21.10 12.23 -5.58
C THR A 116 -22.45 11.61 -5.22
N THR A 117 -22.50 10.70 -4.23
CA THR A 117 -23.75 10.22 -3.63
C THR A 117 -23.93 10.87 -2.26
N LYS A 118 -24.71 11.95 -2.24
CA LYS A 118 -25.41 12.48 -1.06
C LYS A 118 -26.89 12.42 -1.34
#